data_AF-A0A401Q7T6-F1
#
_entry.id   AF-A0A401Q7T6-F1
#
_cell.length_a   1.000
_cell.length_b   1.000
_cell.length_c   1.000
_cell.angle_alpha   90.00
_cell.angle_beta   90.00
_cell.angle_gamma   90.00
#
_symmetry.space_group_name_H-M   'P 1'
#
loop_
_entity.id
_entity.type
_entity.pdbx_description
1 polymer ?
#
loop_
_entity_poly.entity_id
_entity_poly.type
_entity_poly.pdbx_seq_one_letter_code
_entity_poly.pdbx_strand_id
1 'polypeptide(L)'
;NSLGGGSLSSTCNWQIPLSRRFRSLKLWFVIRSFGVEGLQAHVRHGTEMAKFFESLVRSDCNFEVPAKRHLGLVTFRLKVRKLSQRFNHRM
;
A
#
# COMPACT_ATOMS: atom_id res chain seq x y z
N ASN A 1 0.45 54.52 -5.30
CA ASN A 1 -0.36 53.77 -6.27
C ASN A 1 0.54 52.80 -7.01
N SER A 2 0.60 51.54 -6.56
CA SER A 2 -0.12 50.39 -7.18
C SER A 2 0.75 49.81 -8.31
N LEU A 3 1.16 48.54 -8.39
CA LEU A 3 0.63 47.27 -7.87
C LEU A 3 1.82 46.31 -7.69
N GLY A 4 1.93 45.67 -6.52
CA GLY A 4 2.79 44.49 -6.34
C GLY A 4 2.22 43.35 -7.18
N GLY A 5 2.92 42.98 -8.26
CA GLY A 5 2.52 41.91 -9.16
C GLY A 5 2.48 40.57 -8.43
N GLY A 6 1.28 40.16 -8.03
CA GLY A 6 1.02 38.81 -7.53
C GLY A 6 1.26 37.80 -8.64
N SER A 7 2.45 37.21 -8.65
CA SER A 7 2.74 36.01 -9.43
C SER A 7 1.88 34.87 -8.89
N LEU A 8 0.67 34.74 -9.45
CA LEU A 8 -0.18 33.56 -9.29
C LEU A 8 0.59 32.37 -9.86
N SER A 9 1.31 31.67 -8.99
CA SER A 9 2.12 30.49 -9.31
C SER A 9 1.23 29.45 -9.98
N SER A 10 1.27 29.43 -11.31
CA SER A 10 0.40 28.62 -12.13
C SER A 10 0.89 27.18 -12.02
N THR A 11 0.22 26.39 -11.18
CA THR A 11 0.50 24.98 -10.84
C THR A 11 0.38 24.04 -12.05
N CYS A 12 0.04 24.59 -13.21
CA CYS A 12 0.00 23.93 -14.50
C CYS A 12 1.39 23.55 -15.04
N ASN A 13 2.46 24.25 -14.65
CA ASN A 13 3.80 24.04 -15.19
C ASN A 13 4.52 22.78 -14.68
N TRP A 14 4.01 22.12 -13.64
CA TRP A 14 4.62 20.90 -13.06
C TRP A 14 3.96 19.59 -13.50
N GLN A 15 2.98 19.61 -14.41
CA GLN A 15 2.32 18.40 -14.89
C GLN A 15 2.07 18.47 -16.41
N ILE A 16 2.39 17.40 -17.12
CA ILE A 16 2.08 17.20 -18.54
C ILE A 16 0.65 16.61 -18.65
N PRO A 17 -0.42 17.42 -18.75
CA PRO A 17 -1.52 16.98 -19.62
C PRO A 17 -2.30 18.12 -20.32
N LEU A 18 -2.57 17.92 -21.61
CA LEU A 18 -3.44 18.75 -22.47
C LEU A 18 -4.96 18.66 -22.16
N SER A 19 -5.38 17.76 -21.26
CA SER A 19 -6.77 17.69 -20.77
C SER A 19 -6.79 17.28 -19.29
N ARG A 20 -7.10 18.23 -18.40
CA ARG A 20 -7.09 17.99 -16.95
C ARG A 20 -8.45 17.42 -16.51
N ARG A 21 -8.50 16.13 -16.18
CA ARG A 21 -9.63 15.56 -15.41
C ARG A 21 -9.65 16.20 -14.02
N PHE A 22 -10.80 16.72 -13.57
CA PHE A 22 -11.00 17.32 -12.24
C PHE A 22 -10.88 16.31 -11.08
N ARG A 23 -9.68 15.78 -10.85
CA ARG A 23 -9.41 14.81 -9.76
C ARG A 23 -9.58 15.44 -8.38
N SER A 24 -9.43 16.76 -8.26
CA SER A 24 -9.60 17.51 -7.02
C SER A 24 -11.03 17.45 -6.50
N LEU A 25 -12.03 17.47 -7.37
CA LEU A 25 -13.44 17.38 -6.96
C LEU A 25 -13.74 16.00 -6.37
N LYS A 26 -13.21 14.93 -6.99
CA LYS A 26 -13.31 13.58 -6.45
C LYS A 26 -12.67 13.48 -5.07
N LEU A 27 -11.48 14.04 -4.88
CA LEU A 27 -10.80 14.03 -3.59
C LEU A 27 -11.56 14.83 -2.53
N TRP A 28 -12.12 15.99 -2.89
CA TRP A 28 -12.94 16.81 -1.99
C TRP A 28 -14.19 16.07 -1.52
N PHE A 29 -14.91 15.38 -2.43
CA PHE A 29 -16.06 14.55 -2.04
C PHE A 29 -15.66 13.42 -1.09
N VAL A 30 -14.52 12.76 -1.32
CA VAL A 30 -14.02 11.70 -0.42
C VAL A 30 -13.71 12.26 0.97
N ILE A 31 -12.98 13.38 1.05
CA ILE A 31 -12.63 13.99 2.34
C ILE A 31 -13.88 14.49 3.07
N ARG A 32 -14.86 15.08 2.35
CA ARG A 32 -16.07 15.63 2.98
C ARG A 32 -17.04 14.55 3.44
N SER A 33 -17.13 13.44 2.70
CA SER A 33 -18.03 12.32 3.00
C SER A 33 -17.49 11.39 4.08
N PHE A 34 -16.20 11.00 3.99
CA PHE A 34 -15.58 10.08 4.96
C PHE A 34 -14.97 10.78 6.17
N GLY A 35 -14.62 12.07 6.03
CA GLY A 35 -13.87 12.78 7.06
C GLY A 35 -12.43 12.28 7.20
N VAL A 36 -11.65 12.98 8.03
CA VAL A 36 -10.26 12.60 8.32
C VAL A 36 -10.22 11.33 9.17
N GLU A 37 -11.13 11.21 10.14
CA GLU A 37 -11.21 10.06 11.04
C GLU A 37 -11.61 8.77 10.31
N GLY A 38 -12.56 8.84 9.38
CA GLY A 38 -12.95 7.68 8.57
C GLY A 38 -11.82 7.19 7.67
N LEU A 39 -11.04 8.11 7.10
CA LEU A 39 -9.89 7.75 6.28
C LEU A 39 -8.76 7.12 7.12
N GLN A 40 -8.49 7.67 8.30
CA GLN A 40 -7.53 7.08 9.25
C GLN A 40 -7.99 5.71 9.75
N ALA A 41 -9.28 5.55 10.07
CA ALA A 41 -9.85 4.28 10.50
C ALA A 41 -9.73 3.22 9.39
N HIS A 42 -10.00 3.59 8.13
CA HIS A 42 -9.85 2.68 6.99
C HIS A 42 -8.41 2.19 6.82
N VAL A 43 -7.43 3.10 6.90
CA VAL A 43 -6.00 2.74 6.82
C VAL A 43 -5.56 1.87 8.00
N ARG A 44 -6.02 2.20 9.21
CA ARG A 44 -5.75 1.39 10.42
C ARG A 44 -6.36 0.00 10.30
N HIS A 45 -7.58 -0.10 9.81
CA HIS A 45 -8.25 -1.38 9.59
C HIS A 45 -7.47 -2.27 8.61
N GLY A 46 -6.99 -1.72 7.48
CA GLY A 46 -6.13 -2.47 6.56
C GLY A 46 -4.82 -2.93 7.20
N THR A 47 -4.26 -2.12 8.10
CA THR A 47 -3.04 -2.46 8.86
C THR A 47 -3.29 -3.58 9.88
N GLU A 48 -4.43 -3.56 10.57
CA GLU A 48 -4.83 -4.62 11.51
C GLU A 48 -5.13 -5.95 10.79
N MET A 49 -5.78 -5.92 9.63
CA MET A 49 -5.99 -7.12 8.81
C MET A 49 -4.67 -7.73 8.35
N ALA A 50 -3.72 -6.89 7.92
CA ALA A 50 -2.39 -7.37 7.57
C ALA A 50 -1.64 -7.96 8.78
N LYS A 51 -1.80 -7.39 9.97
CA LYS A 51 -1.23 -7.95 11.21
C LYS A 51 -1.84 -9.31 11.57
N PHE A 52 -3.15 -9.45 11.42
CA PHE A 52 -3.84 -10.74 11.62
C PHE A 52 -3.34 -11.81 10.65
N PHE A 53 -3.23 -11.46 9.36
CA PHE A 53 -2.69 -12.36 8.34
C PHE A 53 -1.23 -12.75 8.63
N GLU A 54 -0.38 -11.80 9.06
CA GLU A 54 1.00 -12.10 9.45
C GLU A 54 1.06 -13.12 10.59
N SER A 55 0.18 -13.00 11.60
CA SER A 55 0.11 -13.96 12.71
C SER A 55 -0.27 -15.37 12.23
N LEU A 56 -1.23 -15.48 11.31
CA LEU A 56 -1.62 -16.77 10.71
C LEU A 56 -0.46 -17.43 9.95
N VAL A 57 0.21 -16.65 9.10
CA VAL A 57 1.35 -17.13 8.32
C VAL A 57 2.52 -17.55 9.24
N ARG A 58 2.72 -16.85 10.36
CA ARG A 58 3.74 -17.22 11.36
C ARG A 58 3.38 -18.45 12.18
N SER A 59 2.09 -18.74 12.39
CA SER A 59 1.67 -19.95 13.10
C SER A 59 1.91 -21.23 12.30
N ASP A 60 1.94 -21.13 10.97
CA ASP A 60 2.20 -22.27 10.11
C ASP A 60 3.70 -22.50 9.89
N CYS A 61 4.18 -23.70 10.25
CA CYS A 61 5.58 -24.08 10.09
C CYS A 61 6.06 -24.17 8.62
N ASN A 62 5.11 -24.21 7.68
CA ASN A 62 5.35 -24.28 6.24
C ASN A 62 5.66 -22.92 5.62
N PHE A 63 5.44 -21.80 6.32
CA PHE A 63 5.67 -20.47 5.77
C PHE A 63 6.79 -19.75 6.52
N GLU A 64 7.43 -18.81 5.83
CA GLU A 64 8.43 -17.91 6.40
C GLU A 64 8.12 -16.47 5.98
N VAL A 65 8.26 -15.55 6.92
CA VAL A 65 8.07 -14.11 6.69
C VAL A 65 9.44 -13.43 6.67
N PRO A 66 10.06 -13.22 5.49
CA PRO A 66 11.44 -12.75 5.39
C PRO A 66 11.63 -11.26 5.67
N ALA A 67 10.54 -10.47 5.64
CA ALA A 67 10.59 -9.03 5.83
C ALA A 67 9.56 -8.59 6.86
N LYS A 68 9.88 -7.53 7.61
CA LYS A 68 8.95 -6.93 8.57
C LYS A 68 7.78 -6.30 7.81
N ARG A 69 6.55 -6.50 8.30
CA ARG A 69 5.34 -5.89 7.74
C ARG A 69 5.40 -4.35 7.82
N HIS A 70 5.09 -3.70 6.70
CA HIS A 70 4.89 -2.25 6.63
C HIS A 70 3.48 -1.96 6.12
N LEU A 71 2.70 -1.18 6.89
CA LEU A 71 1.29 -0.86 6.59
C LEU A 71 0.46 -2.15 6.37
N GLY A 72 -0.24 -2.23 5.23
CA GLY A 72 -1.09 -3.36 4.85
C GLY A 72 -0.39 -4.47 4.05
N LEU A 73 0.95 -4.45 3.92
CA LEU A 73 1.69 -5.41 3.08
C LEU A 73 2.42 -6.46 3.93
N VAL A 74 2.09 -7.74 3.71
CA VAL A 74 2.79 -8.89 4.30
C VAL A 74 3.51 -9.66 3.20
N THR A 75 4.81 -9.79 3.33
CA THR A 75 5.64 -10.62 2.43
C THR A 75 5.88 -11.97 3.08
N PHE A 76 5.51 -13.06 2.40
CA PHE A 76 5.73 -14.42 2.89
C PHE A 76 6.24 -15.33 1.76
N ARG A 77 6.92 -16.41 2.15
CA ARG A 77 7.35 -17.49 1.24
C ARG A 77 6.95 -18.84 1.80
N LEU A 78 6.72 -19.81 0.92
CA LEU A 78 6.53 -21.21 1.29
C LEU A 78 7.90 -21.89 1.50
N LYS A 79 8.08 -22.57 2.62
CA LYS A 79 9.21 -23.47 2.87
C LYS A 79 8.95 -24.76 2.10
N VAL A 80 9.66 -24.96 1.00
CA VAL A 80 9.66 -26.24 0.28
C VAL A 80 10.32 -27.28 1.19
N ARG A 81 9.52 -28.24 1.66
CA ARG A 81 10.03 -29.40 2.41
C ARG A 81 10.94 -30.18 1.46
N LYS A 82 12.25 -30.23 1.74
CA LYS A 82 13.18 -31.07 0.98
C LYS A 82 12.64 -32.49 1.01
N LEU A 83 12.12 -32.98 -0.12
CA LEU A 83 11.85 -34.41 -0.26
C LEU A 83 13.22 -35.08 -0.20
N SER A 84 13.49 -35.73 0.94
CA SER A 84 14.73 -36.44 1.17
C SER A 84 14.93 -37.46 0.07
N GLN A 85 16.00 -37.24 -0.69
CA GLN A 85 16.76 -38.18 -1.51
C GLN A 85 16.34 -39.64 -1.37
N ARG A 86 15.64 -40.18 -2.37
CA ARG A 86 15.49 -41.62 -2.59
C ARG A 86 15.65 -42.07 -4.05
N PHE A 87 16.14 -41.19 -4.91
CA PHE A 87 16.31 -41.45 -6.35
C PHE A 87 17.78 -41.41 -6.80
N ASN A 88 18.72 -41.93 -5.99
CA ASN A 88 20.10 -42.07 -6.47
C ASN A 88 20.81 -43.32 -5.95
N HIS A 89 20.24 -44.50 -6.22
CA HIS A 89 20.99 -45.76 -6.07
C HIS A 89 20.53 -46.92 -6.97
N ARG A 90 19.99 -46.64 -8.16
CA ARG A 90 19.68 -47.71 -9.13
C ARG A 90 19.71 -47.21 -10.58
N MET A 91 20.88 -46.82 -11.06
CA MET A 91 21.29 -46.89 -12.46
C MET A 91 22.80 -47.11 -12.52
#